data_AF-A0A516H5Z0-F1
#
_entry.id   AF-A0A516H5Z0-F1
#
_cell.length_a   1.000
_cell.length_b   1.000
_cell.length_c   1.000
_cell.angle_alpha   90.00
_cell.angle_beta   90.00
_cell.angle_gamma   90.00
#
_symmetry.space_group_name_H-M   'P 1'
#
loop_
_entity.id
_entity.type
_entity.pdbx_description
1 polymer ?
#
loop_
_entity_poly.entity_id
_entity_poly.type
_entity_poly.pdbx_seq_one_letter_code
_entity_poly.pdbx_strand_id
1 'polypeptide(L)'
;MRAGFKAVAILALLLTGGCAKDFNTTNTARYHDAGTRAEAVRDFPQAEEYYGRALVWAGTEHVPASLLSLTMYNLGRMKGHACKFDEARELLLTSLALEESTSGPSSAQVSRRLFELGRLYYDRRLYAESVPYYAQGVAMVRRLKLEADEPVTFTEALQDYANALREAGDRRLADSLSGEITARRNQEVGTRPRYLIARYSPSCRNGHMLVYNGRA
;
A
#
# COMPACT_ATOMS: atom_id res chain seq x y z
N MET A 1 26.51 23.56 -65.75
CA MET A 1 27.39 23.65 -64.57
C MET A 1 26.61 24.25 -63.40
N ARG A 2 26.47 23.46 -62.33
CA ARG A 2 26.28 23.80 -60.90
C ARG A 2 25.16 24.76 -60.45
N ALA A 3 24.09 24.09 -60.00
CA ALA A 3 23.25 24.27 -58.82
C ALA A 3 23.62 25.32 -57.74
N GLY A 4 22.57 25.85 -57.09
CA GLY A 4 22.66 26.56 -55.82
C GLY A 4 21.30 26.88 -55.18
N PHE A 5 20.42 25.89 -55.01
CA PHE A 5 19.21 26.00 -54.18
C PHE A 5 19.65 26.20 -52.72
N LYS A 6 19.44 27.38 -52.14
CA LYS A 6 19.60 27.59 -50.69
C LYS A 6 18.31 27.14 -50.00
N ALA A 7 18.25 25.85 -49.66
CA ALA A 7 17.21 25.33 -48.77
C ALA A 7 17.45 25.88 -47.35
N VAL A 8 16.47 26.65 -46.86
CA VAL A 8 16.34 27.02 -45.46
C VAL A 8 15.92 25.76 -44.70
N ALA A 9 16.84 25.17 -43.92
CA ALA A 9 16.49 24.11 -42.98
C ALA A 9 16.19 24.75 -41.62
N ILE A 10 14.91 25.01 -41.35
CA ILE A 10 14.42 25.21 -39.99
C ILE A 10 14.46 23.84 -39.33
N LEU A 11 15.50 23.59 -38.52
CA LEU A 11 15.56 22.43 -37.65
C LEU A 11 14.58 22.66 -36.48
N ALA A 12 13.31 22.32 -36.70
CA ALA A 12 12.29 22.37 -35.67
C ALA A 12 12.57 21.31 -34.58
N LEU A 13 12.49 21.76 -33.33
CA LEU A 13 12.64 21.00 -32.09
C LEU A 13 11.93 19.64 -32.11
N LEU A 14 12.67 18.55 -31.85
CA LEU A 14 12.12 17.29 -31.35
C LEU A 14 13.07 16.65 -30.32
N LEU A 15 13.36 17.35 -29.21
CA LEU A 15 14.10 16.79 -28.07
C LEU A 15 13.49 17.11 -26.70
N THR A 16 12.18 17.39 -26.61
CA THR A 16 11.53 17.68 -25.32
C THR A 16 10.82 16.47 -24.68
N GLY A 17 10.65 15.36 -25.41
CA GLY A 17 9.95 14.18 -24.88
C GLY A 17 10.78 13.26 -23.98
N GLY A 18 12.11 13.30 -24.07
CA GLY A 18 12.99 12.35 -23.37
C GLY A 18 13.27 12.72 -21.90
N CYS A 19 13.47 14.01 -21.59
CA CYS A 19 13.92 14.43 -20.26
C CYS A 19 12.81 14.43 -19.19
N ALA A 20 11.54 14.60 -19.58
CA ALA A 20 10.42 14.64 -18.64
C ALA A 20 10.09 13.27 -18.03
N LYS A 21 10.18 12.20 -18.85
CA LYS A 21 9.99 10.80 -18.40
C LYS A 21 10.93 10.46 -17.25
N ASP A 22 12.19 10.88 -17.36
CA ASP A 22 13.21 10.60 -16.37
C ASP A 22 13.09 11.53 -15.15
N PHE A 23 12.74 12.81 -15.32
CA PHE A 23 12.71 13.75 -14.20
C PHE A 23 11.58 13.48 -13.19
N ASN A 24 10.33 13.33 -13.64
CA ASN A 24 9.20 13.12 -12.73
C ASN A 24 9.27 11.74 -12.07
N THR A 25 9.64 10.71 -12.84
CA THR A 25 9.85 9.36 -12.32
C THR A 25 11.00 9.34 -11.30
N THR A 26 12.12 10.02 -11.59
CA THR A 26 13.27 10.10 -10.67
C THR A 26 12.90 10.81 -9.37
N ASN A 27 12.22 11.95 -9.44
CA ASN A 27 11.82 12.66 -8.22
C ASN A 27 10.79 11.86 -7.41
N THR A 28 9.83 11.22 -8.08
CA THR A 28 8.86 10.32 -7.43
C THR A 28 9.59 9.21 -6.68
N ALA A 29 10.51 8.49 -7.35
CA ALA A 29 11.29 7.43 -6.74
C ALA A 29 12.16 7.94 -5.58
N ARG A 30 12.84 9.07 -5.76
CA ARG A 30 13.70 9.67 -4.73
C ARG A 30 12.93 9.99 -3.44
N TYR A 31 11.76 10.62 -3.56
CA TYR A 31 10.93 10.93 -2.39
C TYR A 31 10.28 9.68 -1.81
N HIS A 32 9.87 8.73 -2.65
CA HIS A 32 9.35 7.44 -2.19
C HIS A 32 10.39 6.66 -1.35
N ASP A 33 11.64 6.61 -1.82
CA ASP A 33 12.74 5.96 -1.10
C ASP A 33 13.04 6.68 0.24
N ALA A 34 12.93 8.01 0.27
CA ALA A 34 13.06 8.78 1.50
C ALA A 34 11.93 8.46 2.49
N GLY A 35 10.71 8.31 2.00
CA GLY A 35 9.56 7.84 2.80
C GLY A 35 9.78 6.44 3.35
N THR A 36 10.30 5.52 2.53
CA THR A 36 10.61 4.15 2.96
C THR A 36 11.67 4.12 4.06
N ARG A 37 12.71 4.97 3.97
CA ARG A 37 13.73 5.10 5.03
C ARG A 37 13.16 5.69 6.33
N ALA A 38 12.31 6.71 6.22
CA ALA A 38 11.64 7.29 7.39
C ALA A 38 10.70 6.27 8.06
N GLU A 39 9.95 5.50 7.28
CA GLU A 39 9.09 4.42 7.77
C GLU A 39 9.89 3.32 8.48
N ALA A 40 11.06 2.95 7.96
CA ALA A 40 11.93 1.93 8.55
C ALA A 40 12.41 2.30 9.98
N VAL A 41 12.57 3.60 10.27
CA VAL A 41 12.89 4.10 11.61
C VAL A 41 11.64 4.53 12.40
N ARG A 42 10.44 4.22 11.88
CA ARG A 42 9.12 4.54 12.45
C ARG A 42 8.85 6.04 12.63
N ASP A 43 9.52 6.88 11.84
CA ASP A 43 9.18 8.30 11.73
C ASP A 43 8.03 8.46 10.72
N PHE A 44 6.82 8.08 11.17
CA PHE A 44 5.62 8.13 10.34
C PHE A 44 5.24 9.54 9.88
N PRO A 45 5.38 10.62 10.69
CA PRO A 45 5.17 11.98 10.21
C PRO A 45 6.10 12.35 9.06
N GLN A 46 7.40 12.04 9.16
CA GLN A 46 8.35 12.34 8.09
C GLN A 46 8.10 11.47 6.85
N ALA A 47 7.69 10.20 7.04
CA ALA A 47 7.28 9.33 5.95
C ALA A 47 6.02 9.85 5.22
N GLU A 48 5.02 10.34 5.96
CA GLU A 48 3.82 10.99 5.37
C GLU A 48 4.23 12.15 4.46
N GLU A 49 5.13 13.01 4.94
CA GLU A 49 5.62 14.15 4.14
C GLU A 49 6.32 13.68 2.86
N TYR A 50 7.24 12.72 2.97
CA TYR A 50 7.99 12.24 1.81
C TYR A 50 7.11 11.53 0.78
N TYR A 51 6.18 10.66 1.21
CA TYR A 51 5.23 10.05 0.28
C TYR A 51 4.27 11.08 -0.31
N GLY A 52 3.89 12.12 0.44
CA GLY A 52 3.11 13.25 -0.08
C GLY A 52 3.84 13.99 -1.19
N ARG A 53 5.13 14.31 -0.99
CA ARG A 53 5.99 14.90 -2.04
C ARG A 53 6.13 13.96 -3.24
N ALA A 54 6.32 12.66 -3.02
CA ALA A 54 6.37 11.67 -4.10
C ALA A 54 5.08 11.69 -4.92
N LEU A 55 3.91 11.77 -4.26
CA LEU A 55 2.61 11.80 -4.94
C LEU A 55 2.42 13.05 -5.80
N VAL A 56 2.92 14.21 -5.36
CA VAL A 56 2.89 15.45 -6.16
C VAL A 56 3.63 15.25 -7.49
N TRP A 57 4.80 14.62 -7.46
CA TRP A 57 5.54 14.28 -8.69
C TRP A 57 4.84 13.18 -9.50
N ALA A 58 4.29 12.17 -8.83
CA ALA A 58 3.62 11.04 -9.45
C ALA A 58 2.32 11.41 -10.17
N GLY A 59 1.62 12.45 -9.69
CA GLY A 59 0.39 12.97 -10.28
C GLY A 59 0.59 13.82 -11.55
N THR A 60 1.83 13.94 -12.03
CA THR A 60 2.15 14.61 -13.29
C THR A 60 2.29 13.60 -14.43
N GLU A 61 2.24 14.07 -15.69
CA GLU A 61 2.33 13.18 -16.85
C GLU A 61 3.62 12.34 -16.84
N HIS A 62 3.55 11.13 -17.41
CA HIS A 62 4.67 10.21 -17.70
C HIS A 62 5.31 9.44 -16.52
N VAL A 63 4.60 9.22 -15.40
CA VAL A 63 5.05 8.32 -14.32
C VAL A 63 4.43 6.91 -14.48
N PRO A 64 5.19 5.81 -14.26
CA PRO A 64 4.63 4.47 -14.30
C PRO A 64 3.46 4.30 -13.33
N ALA A 65 2.35 3.74 -13.80
CA ALA A 65 1.15 3.53 -12.99
C ALA A 65 1.41 2.66 -11.73
N SER A 66 2.36 1.72 -11.82
CA SER A 66 2.82 0.92 -10.68
C SER A 66 3.49 1.76 -9.59
N LEU A 67 4.29 2.77 -9.96
CA LEU A 67 4.93 3.67 -9.02
C LEU A 67 3.92 4.64 -8.40
N LEU A 68 2.97 5.14 -9.18
CA LEU A 68 1.86 5.96 -8.69
C LEU A 68 1.01 5.19 -7.67
N SER A 69 0.60 3.97 -8.01
CA SER A 69 -0.15 3.08 -7.11
C SER A 69 0.62 2.82 -5.81
N LEU A 70 1.90 2.45 -5.91
CA LEU A 70 2.73 2.17 -4.74
C LEU A 70 2.87 3.40 -3.83
N THR A 71 2.98 4.58 -4.42
CA THR A 71 3.07 5.86 -3.69
C THR A 71 1.77 6.17 -2.97
N MET A 72 0.62 6.02 -3.63
CA MET A 72 -0.71 6.17 -3.01
C MET A 72 -0.91 5.16 -1.87
N TYR A 73 -0.56 3.90 -2.08
CA TYR A 73 -0.64 2.86 -1.05
C TYR A 73 0.14 3.22 0.21
N ASN A 74 1.40 3.62 0.05
CA ASN A 74 2.25 3.96 1.19
C ASN A 74 1.81 5.26 1.88
N LEU A 75 1.39 6.29 1.12
CA LEU A 75 0.83 7.50 1.71
C LEU A 75 -0.45 7.17 2.49
N GLY A 76 -1.33 6.32 1.94
CA GLY A 76 -2.55 5.88 2.62
C GLY A 76 -2.27 5.23 3.97
N ARG A 77 -1.25 4.35 4.04
CA ARG A 77 -0.77 3.79 5.31
C ARG A 77 -0.29 4.87 6.29
N MET A 78 0.50 5.84 5.83
CA MET A 78 0.95 6.92 6.70
C MET A 78 -0.21 7.81 7.20
N LYS A 79 -1.20 8.08 6.35
CA LYS A 79 -2.44 8.77 6.76
C LYS A 79 -3.17 8.01 7.86
N GLY A 80 -3.24 6.68 7.78
CA GLY A 80 -3.80 5.84 8.84
C GLY A 80 -3.03 5.99 10.17
N HIS A 81 -1.69 6.02 10.13
CA HIS A 81 -0.87 6.27 11.33
C HIS A 81 -1.08 7.68 11.90
N ALA A 82 -1.37 8.66 11.06
CA ALA A 82 -1.73 10.02 11.45
C ALA A 82 -3.22 10.16 11.89
N CYS A 83 -3.94 9.05 12.02
CA CYS A 83 -5.38 8.98 12.31
C CYS A 83 -6.28 9.63 11.24
N LYS A 84 -5.76 9.98 10.06
CA LYS A 84 -6.50 10.55 8.92
C LYS A 84 -7.16 9.43 8.11
N PHE A 85 -8.11 8.74 8.72
CA PHE A 85 -8.61 7.47 8.21
C PHE A 85 -9.39 7.56 6.90
N ASP A 86 -10.11 8.67 6.66
CA ASP A 86 -10.87 8.82 5.42
C ASP A 86 -9.91 9.09 4.25
N GLU A 87 -8.90 9.96 4.43
CA GLU A 87 -7.81 10.13 3.46
C GLU A 87 -7.07 8.81 3.19
N ALA A 88 -6.79 8.03 4.25
CA ALA A 88 -6.15 6.72 4.12
C ALA A 88 -6.98 5.76 3.26
N ARG A 89 -8.30 5.70 3.51
CA ARG A 89 -9.23 4.85 2.77
C ARG A 89 -9.25 5.23 1.29
N GLU A 90 -9.44 6.51 0.96
CA GLU A 90 -9.50 6.96 -0.43
C GLU A 90 -8.21 6.65 -1.20
N LEU A 91 -7.04 6.88 -0.57
CA LEU A 91 -5.74 6.56 -1.18
C LEU A 91 -5.55 5.05 -1.41
N LEU A 92 -5.95 4.22 -0.44
CA LEU A 92 -5.84 2.77 -0.57
C LEU A 92 -6.80 2.19 -1.62
N LEU A 93 -8.04 2.70 -1.70
CA LEU A 93 -9.00 2.32 -2.74
C LEU A 93 -8.54 2.76 -4.12
N THR A 94 -7.98 3.97 -4.25
CA THR A 94 -7.43 4.46 -5.52
C THR A 94 -6.23 3.62 -5.96
N SER A 95 -5.32 3.27 -5.04
CA SER A 95 -4.22 2.35 -5.34
C SER A 95 -4.72 0.97 -5.78
N LEU A 96 -5.73 0.42 -5.11
CA LEU A 96 -6.33 -0.87 -5.45
C LEU A 96 -6.86 -0.85 -6.90
N ALA A 97 -7.70 0.14 -7.23
CA ALA A 97 -8.26 0.28 -8.57
C ALA A 97 -7.17 0.45 -9.64
N LEU A 98 -6.09 1.18 -9.33
CA LEU A 98 -4.97 1.34 -10.25
C LEU A 98 -4.22 0.03 -10.48
N GLU A 99 -3.95 -0.77 -9.45
CA GLU A 99 -3.34 -2.11 -9.61
C GLU A 99 -4.24 -3.05 -10.42
N GLU A 100 -5.54 -3.05 -10.16
CA GLU A 100 -6.51 -3.88 -10.88
C GLU A 100 -6.56 -3.51 -12.37
N SER A 101 -6.50 -2.22 -12.70
CA SER A 101 -6.53 -1.76 -14.09
C SER A 101 -5.22 -2.03 -14.85
N THR A 102 -4.09 -2.09 -14.15
CA THR A 102 -2.76 -2.16 -14.78
C THR A 102 -2.21 -3.58 -14.85
N SER A 103 -2.40 -4.36 -13.78
CA SER A 103 -1.91 -5.73 -13.66
C SER A 103 -3.01 -6.78 -13.80
N GLY A 104 -4.26 -6.33 -13.96
CA GLY A 104 -5.45 -7.17 -13.91
C GLY A 104 -5.96 -7.36 -12.47
N PRO A 105 -7.18 -7.89 -12.31
CA PRO A 105 -7.85 -8.01 -10.99
C PRO A 105 -7.25 -9.10 -10.09
N SER A 106 -6.10 -9.67 -10.47
CA SER A 106 -5.53 -10.87 -9.85
C SER A 106 -4.02 -10.76 -9.78
N SER A 107 -3.51 -10.14 -8.72
CA SER A 107 -2.06 -10.04 -8.49
C SER A 107 -1.71 -10.02 -7.00
N ALA A 108 -0.44 -10.28 -6.69
CA ALA A 108 0.10 -10.14 -5.33
C ALA A 108 -0.05 -8.72 -4.78
N GLN A 109 -0.07 -7.70 -5.66
CA GLN A 109 -0.23 -6.31 -5.25
C GLN A 109 -1.68 -6.03 -4.84
N VAL A 110 -2.66 -6.51 -5.61
CA VAL A 110 -4.08 -6.37 -5.27
C VAL A 110 -4.37 -7.02 -3.91
N SER A 111 -3.85 -8.22 -3.62
CA SER A 111 -4.05 -8.85 -2.29
C SER A 111 -3.45 -8.03 -1.14
N ARG A 112 -2.29 -7.40 -1.33
CA ARG A 112 -1.69 -6.51 -0.33
C ARG A 112 -2.55 -5.28 -0.06
N ARG A 113 -3.16 -4.67 -1.09
CA ARG A 113 -4.05 -3.50 -0.91
C ARG A 113 -5.32 -3.89 -0.17
N LEU A 114 -5.88 -5.06 -0.49
CA LEU A 114 -7.03 -5.62 0.22
C LEU A 114 -6.71 -5.89 1.70
N PHE A 115 -5.57 -6.51 2.02
CA PHE A 115 -5.18 -6.72 3.42
C PHE A 115 -4.99 -5.42 4.19
N GLU A 116 -4.46 -4.38 3.55
CA GLU A 116 -4.28 -3.08 4.20
C GLU A 116 -5.62 -2.37 4.44
N LEU A 117 -6.57 -2.44 3.49
CA LEU A 117 -7.93 -1.96 3.69
C LEU A 117 -8.64 -2.72 4.82
N GLY A 118 -8.52 -4.06 4.83
CA GLY A 118 -9.03 -4.90 5.92
C GLY A 118 -8.49 -4.45 7.28
N ARG A 119 -7.18 -4.19 7.37
CA ARG A 119 -6.53 -3.70 8.59
C ARG A 119 -7.01 -2.32 9.01
N LEU A 120 -7.16 -1.39 8.06
CA LEU A 120 -7.67 -0.04 8.32
C LEU A 120 -9.04 -0.08 9.00
N TYR A 121 -9.94 -0.93 8.50
CA TYR A 121 -11.26 -1.13 9.12
C TYR A 121 -11.18 -1.88 10.44
N TYR A 122 -10.35 -2.92 10.53
CA TYR A 122 -10.18 -3.72 11.75
C TYR A 122 -9.66 -2.89 12.93
N ASP A 123 -8.61 -2.09 12.72
CA ASP A 123 -8.02 -1.26 13.78
C ASP A 123 -8.98 -0.12 14.21
N ARG A 124 -9.95 0.25 13.35
CA ARG A 124 -11.07 1.15 13.67
C ARG A 124 -12.26 0.45 14.34
N ARG A 125 -12.19 -0.86 14.59
CA ARG A 125 -13.26 -1.72 15.11
C ARG A 125 -14.50 -1.80 14.19
N LEU A 126 -14.31 -1.52 12.91
CA LEU A 126 -15.31 -1.68 11.86
C LEU A 126 -15.17 -3.09 11.29
N TYR A 127 -15.49 -4.08 12.13
CA TYR A 127 -15.17 -5.49 11.87
C TYR A 127 -15.97 -6.07 10.70
N ALA A 128 -17.24 -5.68 10.57
CA ALA A 128 -18.09 -6.12 9.47
C ALA A 128 -17.58 -5.62 8.11
N GLU A 129 -17.07 -4.39 8.07
CA GLU A 129 -16.48 -3.78 6.88
C GLU A 129 -15.09 -4.33 6.57
N SER A 130 -14.37 -4.80 7.58
CA SER A 130 -13.04 -5.41 7.45
C SER A 130 -13.06 -6.80 6.80
N VAL A 131 -14.02 -7.65 7.22
CA VAL A 131 -14.20 -9.04 6.77
C VAL A 131 -14.13 -9.22 5.24
N PRO A 132 -14.89 -8.47 4.41
CA PRO A 132 -14.88 -8.69 2.96
C PRO A 132 -13.50 -8.45 2.32
N TYR A 133 -12.73 -7.46 2.81
CA TYR A 133 -11.40 -7.18 2.26
C TYR A 133 -10.41 -8.31 2.58
N TYR A 134 -10.41 -8.80 3.83
CA TYR A 134 -9.59 -9.95 4.19
C TYR A 134 -10.01 -11.20 3.41
N ALA A 135 -11.30 -11.48 3.29
CA ALA A 135 -11.81 -12.63 2.55
C ALA A 135 -11.34 -12.62 1.08
N GLN A 136 -11.46 -11.48 0.40
CA GLN A 136 -10.99 -11.32 -0.98
C GLN A 136 -9.47 -11.47 -1.10
N GLY A 137 -8.70 -10.86 -0.20
CA GLY A 137 -7.24 -10.98 -0.19
C GLY A 137 -6.77 -12.42 0.02
N VAL A 138 -7.38 -13.15 0.98
CA VAL A 138 -7.05 -14.55 1.26
C VAL A 138 -7.40 -15.45 0.08
N ALA A 139 -8.59 -15.28 -0.50
CA ALA A 139 -9.01 -16.05 -1.68
C ALA A 139 -8.05 -15.84 -2.85
N MET A 140 -7.56 -14.62 -3.03
CA MET A 140 -6.61 -14.29 -4.10
C MET A 140 -5.23 -14.87 -3.88
N VAL A 141 -4.67 -14.79 -2.67
CA VAL A 141 -3.38 -15.44 -2.34
C VAL A 141 -3.47 -16.94 -2.64
N ARG A 142 -4.55 -17.60 -2.21
CA ARG A 142 -4.79 -19.03 -2.46
C ARG A 142 -4.91 -19.36 -3.93
N ARG A 143 -5.70 -18.59 -4.68
CA ARG A 143 -5.87 -18.80 -6.13
C ARG A 143 -4.56 -18.66 -6.89
N LEU A 144 -3.72 -17.71 -6.48
CA LEU A 144 -2.44 -17.44 -7.12
C LEU A 144 -1.29 -18.30 -6.57
N LYS A 145 -1.54 -19.12 -5.54
CA LYS A 145 -0.55 -19.97 -4.88
C LYS A 145 0.62 -19.19 -4.28
N LEU A 146 0.34 -18.03 -3.69
CA LEU A 146 1.34 -17.10 -3.15
C LEU A 146 1.58 -17.27 -1.64
N GLU A 147 1.05 -18.33 -1.02
CA GLU A 147 1.15 -18.55 0.43
C GLU A 147 2.58 -18.75 0.92
N ALA A 148 3.50 -19.16 0.04
CA ALA A 148 4.91 -19.40 0.35
C ALA A 148 5.80 -18.17 0.06
N ASP A 149 5.30 -17.17 -0.66
CA ASP A 149 6.08 -16.00 -1.06
C ASP A 149 6.32 -15.06 0.13
N GLU A 150 5.30 -14.88 0.98
CA GLU A 150 5.33 -14.05 2.17
C GLU A 150 4.61 -14.77 3.33
N PRO A 151 5.13 -15.91 3.81
CA PRO A 151 4.38 -16.86 4.62
C PRO A 151 3.93 -16.26 5.95
N VAL A 152 4.85 -15.58 6.67
CA VAL A 152 4.56 -14.91 7.95
C VAL A 152 3.49 -13.82 7.76
N THR A 153 3.65 -12.96 6.75
CA THR A 153 2.70 -11.87 6.46
C THR A 153 1.30 -12.41 6.14
N PHE A 154 1.22 -13.51 5.39
CA PHE A 154 -0.06 -14.15 5.09
C PHE A 154 -0.71 -14.74 6.35
N THR A 155 0.07 -15.39 7.21
CA THR A 155 -0.40 -15.94 8.48
C THR A 155 -0.89 -14.84 9.42
N GLU A 156 -0.25 -13.67 9.44
CA GLU A 156 -0.74 -12.50 10.17
C GLU A 156 -2.05 -11.95 9.59
N ALA A 157 -2.19 -11.88 8.26
CA ALA A 157 -3.45 -11.49 7.63
C ALA A 157 -4.60 -12.47 7.93
N LEU A 158 -4.33 -13.78 7.97
CA LEU A 158 -5.29 -14.79 8.40
C LEU A 158 -5.70 -14.60 9.87
N GLN A 159 -4.74 -14.26 10.73
CA GLN A 159 -5.02 -13.98 12.14
C GLN A 159 -5.93 -12.76 12.30
N ASP A 160 -5.68 -11.69 11.56
CA ASP A 160 -6.56 -10.52 11.56
C ASP A 160 -7.94 -10.84 11.04
N TYR A 161 -8.01 -11.62 9.97
CA TYR A 161 -9.27 -12.05 9.40
C TYR A 161 -10.09 -12.87 10.41
N ALA A 162 -9.47 -13.85 11.08
CA ALA A 162 -10.12 -14.65 12.10
C ALA A 162 -10.60 -13.80 13.28
N ASN A 163 -9.84 -12.77 13.67
CA ASN A 163 -10.27 -11.85 14.71
C ASN A 163 -11.43 -10.96 14.25
N ALA A 164 -11.37 -10.41 13.04
CA ALA A 164 -12.44 -9.62 12.45
C ALA A 164 -13.75 -10.43 12.37
N LEU A 165 -13.68 -11.70 11.93
CA LEU A 165 -14.81 -12.62 11.90
C LEU A 165 -15.41 -12.86 13.28
N ARG A 166 -14.58 -13.07 14.30
CA ARG A 166 -15.03 -13.29 15.68
C ARG A 166 -15.80 -12.08 16.21
N GLU A 167 -15.25 -10.89 16.01
CA GLU A 167 -15.88 -9.63 16.44
C GLU A 167 -17.13 -9.28 15.61
N ALA A 168 -17.18 -9.68 14.34
CA ALA A 168 -18.36 -9.56 13.48
C ALA A 168 -19.42 -10.65 13.73
N GLY A 169 -19.16 -11.63 14.61
CA GLY A 169 -20.09 -12.68 15.01
C GLY A 169 -19.98 -14.01 14.26
N ASP A 170 -19.15 -14.13 13.23
CA ASP A 170 -18.89 -15.38 12.52
C ASP A 170 -17.78 -16.20 13.20
N ARG A 171 -18.11 -16.70 14.39
CA ARG A 171 -17.17 -17.50 15.19
C ARG A 171 -16.81 -18.82 14.53
N ARG A 172 -17.73 -19.41 13.75
CA ARG A 172 -17.52 -20.71 13.11
C ARG A 172 -16.39 -20.64 12.08
N LEU A 173 -16.40 -19.61 11.21
CA LEU A 173 -15.33 -19.44 10.24
C LEU A 173 -14.02 -19.03 10.91
N ALA A 174 -14.07 -18.16 11.94
CA ALA A 174 -12.90 -17.78 12.72
C ALA A 174 -12.19 -19.00 13.36
N ASP A 175 -12.96 -19.92 13.94
CA ASP A 175 -12.42 -21.12 14.58
C ASP A 175 -11.84 -22.09 13.54
N SER A 176 -12.45 -22.19 12.35
CA SER A 176 -11.88 -22.96 11.23
C SER A 176 -10.51 -22.45 10.78
N LEU A 177 -10.29 -21.12 10.77
CA LEU A 177 -9.00 -20.54 10.42
C LEU A 177 -7.94 -20.73 11.50
N SER A 178 -8.34 -20.88 12.76
CA SER A 178 -7.42 -20.97 13.89
C SER A 178 -6.51 -22.21 13.80
N GLY A 179 -7.03 -23.34 13.30
CA GLY A 179 -6.22 -24.54 13.06
C GLY A 179 -5.16 -24.33 11.97
N GLU A 180 -5.53 -23.69 10.87
CA GLU A 180 -4.60 -23.34 9.77
C GLU A 180 -3.50 -22.40 10.25
N ILE A 181 -3.85 -21.33 10.98
CA ILE A 181 -2.89 -20.37 11.51
C ILE A 181 -1.86 -21.05 12.41
N THR A 182 -2.29 -21.93 13.32
CA THR A 182 -1.37 -22.67 14.20
C THR A 182 -0.44 -23.58 13.41
N ALA A 183 -0.97 -24.32 12.43
CA ALA A 183 -0.15 -25.19 11.59
C ALA A 183 0.92 -24.41 10.82
N ARG A 184 0.55 -23.26 10.26
CA ARG A 184 1.48 -22.38 9.53
C ARG A 184 2.55 -21.77 10.43
N ARG A 185 2.19 -21.26 11.62
CA ARG A 185 3.17 -20.74 12.59
C ARG A 185 4.24 -21.77 12.96
N ASN A 186 3.88 -23.04 13.07
CA ASN A 186 4.84 -24.12 13.33
C ASN A 186 5.82 -24.34 12.17
N GLN A 187 5.38 -24.11 10.93
CA GLN A 187 6.23 -24.21 9.73
C GLN A 187 7.09 -22.95 9.52
N GLU A 188 6.69 -21.83 10.11
CA GLU A 188 7.34 -20.52 9.96
C GLU A 188 8.41 -20.23 11.03
N VAL A 189 8.70 -21.18 11.92
CA VAL A 189 9.71 -21.02 12.99
C VAL A 189 11.07 -20.63 12.40
N GLY A 190 11.61 -19.49 12.83
CA GLY A 190 12.88 -18.95 12.32
C GLY A 190 12.78 -18.17 11.01
N THR A 191 11.60 -18.11 10.39
CA THR A 191 11.36 -17.28 9.21
C THR A 191 11.24 -15.81 9.61
N ARG A 192 12.01 -14.94 8.97
CA ARG A 192 11.89 -13.48 9.16
C ARG A 192 10.90 -12.92 8.14
N PRO A 193 9.89 -12.15 8.56
CA PRO A 193 9.00 -11.47 7.62
C PRO A 193 9.79 -10.44 6.82
N ARG A 194 9.51 -10.33 5.52
CA ARG A 194 10.10 -9.29 4.67
C ARG A 194 9.51 -7.91 4.98
N TYR A 195 8.28 -7.88 5.45
CA TYR A 195 7.55 -6.67 5.81
C TYR A 195 6.89 -6.85 7.16
N LEU A 196 7.04 -5.88 8.06
CA LEU A 196 6.32 -5.87 9.33
C LEU A 196 4.97 -5.20 9.13
N ILE A 197 3.91 -5.86 9.58
CA ILE A 197 2.59 -5.24 9.68
C ILE A 197 2.64 -4.16 10.78
N ALA A 198 2.57 -2.90 10.37
CA ALA A 198 2.40 -1.78 11.29
C ALA A 198 0.90 -1.60 11.58
N ARG A 199 0.54 -1.65 12.86
CA ARG A 199 -0.83 -1.37 13.33
C ARG A 199 -1.09 0.12 13.40
N TYR A 200 -2.31 0.53 13.09
CA TYR A 200 -2.77 1.88 13.36
C TYR A 200 -2.96 2.07 14.87
N SER A 201 -2.71 3.29 15.37
CA SER A 201 -2.70 3.51 16.81
C SER A 201 -4.09 3.28 17.42
N PRO A 202 -4.23 2.46 18.46
CA PRO A 202 -5.50 2.33 19.19
C PRO A 202 -5.86 3.62 19.95
N SER A 203 -4.91 4.56 20.10
CA SER A 203 -5.15 5.87 20.68
C SER A 203 -5.79 6.86 19.69
N CYS A 204 -5.96 6.50 18.42
CA CYS A 204 -6.72 7.31 17.48
C CYS A 204 -8.21 7.32 17.89
N ARG A 205 -8.75 8.50 18.20
CA ARG A 205 -10.20 8.69 18.43
C ARG A 205 -10.68 9.87 17.60
N ASN A 206 -11.77 9.68 16.85
CA ASN A 206 -12.38 10.71 15.99
C ASN A 206 -11.37 11.39 15.03
N GLY A 207 -10.45 10.62 14.44
CA GLY A 207 -9.51 11.14 13.46
C GLY A 207 -8.24 11.81 14.02
N HIS A 208 -8.03 11.78 15.34
CA HIS A 208 -6.86 12.38 15.97
C HIS A 208 -6.21 11.44 16.99
N MET A 209 -4.88 11.55 17.13
CA MET A 209 -4.14 10.81 18.14
C MET A 209 -4.41 11.44 19.51
N LEU A 210 -4.88 10.64 20.47
CA LEU A 210 -4.96 11.09 21.85
C LEU A 210 -3.53 11.18 22.41
N VAL A 211 -3.07 12.42 22.64
CA VAL A 211 -1.88 12.66 23.47
C VAL A 211 -2.32 12.43 24.91
N TYR A 212 -1.92 11.30 25.50
CA TYR A 212 -2.05 11.14 26.94
C TYR A 212 -1.08 12.13 27.59
N ASN A 213 -1.62 13.25 28.07
CA ASN A 213 -0.90 14.12 29.00
C ASN A 213 -0.75 13.36 30.32
N GLY A 214 0.30 12.53 30.41
CA GLY A 214 0.72 11.93 31.66
C GLY A 214 1.17 13.05 32.60
N ARG A 215 0.27 13.47 33.52
CA ARG A 215 0.74 13.98 34.80
C ARG A 215 1.14 12.74 35.61
N ALA A 216 2.42 12.69 35.96
CA ALA A 216 2.96 11.81 36.98
C ALA A 216 2.27 12.05 38.34
#